data_AF-A0A9P6LWU7-F1
#
_entry.id   AF-A0A9P6LWU7-F1
#
_cell.length_a   1.000
_cell.length_b   1.000
_cell.length_c   1.000
_cell.angle_alpha   90.00
_cell.angle_beta   90.00
_cell.angle_gamma   90.00
#
_symmetry.space_group_name_H-M   'P 1'
#
loop_
_entity.id
_entity.type
_entity.pdbx_description
1 polymer ?
#
loop_
_entity_poly.entity_id
_entity_poly.type
_entity_poly.pdbx_seq_one_letter_code
_entity_poly.pdbx_strand_id
1 'polypeptide(L)'
;MSKRVQDNDDDMRETKSAFNVGDRTTVESNEGMGEFEDPWEDEVESDQEVIIANDDDDEEEEGMDLDQANEMDQDKDEEEEENNDVRVYLPGQALEKDEVLEVDQSAYEMLHSMNVNWPCLSFDILWDQLGEERCTFPATTYVVTGTQADLAHNNEVMVMKMSQLAKTKNDGGNDSDDDGDDDDEVDEDPILEYKSMRHMGGVNRIRAMPQRNQQVAATWADTGKVHLWDLGAHIRALDQAGTMIPESAKKPLYTIESHGRSEGFAMDWSETVTGRLLTGDISGKIYMTSLNDSTGAVTPDRIPFVGHKSSIEDLQWSPSEKGVFASCSADQTVRIWDVRSKKRPGLVAKVHNSDVNVISWNKKLPYMLASGSDEGIFSVWDLRQLSQSAANPTPIATFKWHQAPITSIEWHPTDESVLGVAGADDQITLWDFSVELDAEETLKNGTSQKSTETAAAAGGVEVPPQLMFVHQGQQEIKELHWHRQIPGCVISTAASGFNIFKTISI
;
A
#
# COMPACT_ATOMS: atom_id res chain seq x y z
N MET A 1 -6.72 -6.26 -13.28
CA MET A 1 -7.88 -7.16 -13.19
C MET A 1 -8.31 -7.53 -14.59
N SER A 2 -8.55 -8.80 -14.85
CA SER A 2 -9.25 -9.29 -16.03
C SER A 2 -10.67 -9.73 -15.66
N LYS A 3 -11.56 -9.78 -16.65
CA LYS A 3 -12.86 -10.47 -16.55
C LYS A 3 -12.71 -11.92 -17.00
N ARG A 4 -13.26 -12.87 -16.24
CA ARG A 4 -13.40 -14.29 -16.62
C ARG A 4 -14.82 -14.78 -16.37
N VAL A 5 -15.29 -15.70 -17.22
CA VAL A 5 -16.59 -16.39 -17.06
C VAL A 5 -16.48 -17.43 -15.96
N GLN A 6 -17.53 -17.59 -15.15
CA GLN A 6 -17.57 -18.56 -14.07
C GLN A 6 -17.66 -20.00 -14.60
N ASP A 7 -16.60 -20.78 -14.39
CA ASP A 7 -16.56 -22.21 -14.69
C ASP A 7 -17.56 -22.97 -13.79
N ASN A 8 -18.49 -23.72 -14.40
CA ASN A 8 -19.58 -24.41 -13.71
C ASN A 8 -19.23 -25.86 -13.32
N ASP A 9 -18.12 -26.06 -12.60
CA ASP A 9 -17.78 -27.36 -12.01
C ASP A 9 -18.37 -27.51 -10.60
N ASP A 10 -19.68 -27.78 -10.56
CA ASP A 10 -20.46 -28.06 -9.35
C ASP A 10 -20.47 -29.58 -9.07
N ASP A 11 -19.39 -30.12 -8.48
CA ASP A 11 -19.39 -31.47 -7.91
C ASP A 11 -19.07 -31.52 -6.41
N MET A 12 -19.92 -32.23 -5.67
CA MET A 12 -20.05 -32.09 -4.21
C MET A 12 -19.03 -32.91 -3.42
N ARG A 13 -18.31 -32.25 -2.48
CA ARG A 13 -17.85 -32.90 -1.24
C ARG A 13 -18.06 -32.06 0.02
N GLU A 14 -19.15 -32.36 0.74
CA GLU A 14 -19.27 -32.01 2.16
C GLU A 14 -18.18 -32.72 2.98
N THR A 15 -17.31 -31.97 3.65
CA THR A 15 -16.50 -32.48 4.77
C THR A 15 -16.61 -31.58 6.01
N LYS A 16 -17.67 -31.79 6.78
CA LYS A 16 -17.71 -31.36 8.18
C LYS A 16 -16.62 -32.12 8.95
N SER A 17 -15.66 -31.42 9.55
CA SER A 17 -14.91 -31.98 10.67
C SER A 17 -14.80 -30.99 11.82
N ALA A 18 -15.37 -31.37 12.96
CA ALA A 18 -15.07 -30.75 14.24
C ALA A 18 -14.02 -31.64 14.91
N PHE A 19 -12.90 -31.07 15.35
CA PHE A 19 -11.90 -31.81 16.13
C PHE A 19 -11.91 -31.40 17.59
N ASN A 20 -11.84 -32.44 18.43
CA ASN A 20 -12.05 -32.40 19.86
C ASN A 20 -10.69 -32.54 20.57
N VAL A 21 -10.56 -31.91 21.75
CA VAL A 21 -9.30 -31.88 22.51
C VAL A 21 -8.99 -33.26 23.09
N GLY A 22 -7.76 -33.74 22.87
CA GLY A 22 -7.23 -34.99 23.44
C GLY A 22 -5.81 -34.79 23.96
N ASP A 23 -5.61 -35.04 25.25
CA ASP A 23 -4.38 -34.72 26.00
C ASP A 23 -3.38 -35.90 26.04
N ARG A 24 -2.10 -35.54 26.21
CA ARG A 24 -1.09 -36.20 27.07
C ARG A 24 -0.10 -37.29 26.58
N THR A 25 1.17 -36.97 26.89
CA THR A 25 2.26 -37.79 27.50
C THR A 25 3.24 -38.66 26.67
N THR A 26 4.48 -38.13 26.57
CA THR A 26 5.79 -38.76 26.93
C THR A 26 6.28 -40.07 26.28
N VAL A 27 7.54 -40.08 25.82
CA VAL A 27 8.74 -40.61 26.55
C VAL A 27 10.04 -40.24 25.80
N GLU A 28 11.18 -40.27 26.48
CA GLU A 28 12.53 -39.82 26.07
C GLU A 28 13.30 -40.83 25.18
N SER A 29 14.36 -40.35 24.51
CA SER A 29 15.79 -40.76 24.71
C SER A 29 16.67 -41.13 23.48
N ASN A 30 17.92 -40.63 23.57
CA ASN A 30 19.21 -41.14 23.07
C ASN A 30 19.65 -41.11 21.58
N GLU A 31 20.88 -40.55 21.41
CA GLU A 31 22.09 -41.07 20.71
C GLU A 31 21.97 -41.73 19.31
N GLY A 32 22.88 -41.56 18.34
CA GLY A 32 24.16 -40.82 18.28
C GLY A 32 25.25 -41.58 17.47
N MET A 33 25.83 -40.91 16.46
CA MET A 33 27.08 -41.24 15.69
C MET A 33 27.14 -42.39 14.66
N GLY A 34 28.01 -42.19 13.65
CA GLY A 34 28.47 -43.13 12.60
C GLY A 34 28.26 -42.59 11.18
N GLU A 35 29.09 -41.71 10.60
CA GLU A 35 30.44 -41.93 9.97
C GLU A 35 30.51 -43.05 8.91
N PHE A 36 30.91 -42.67 7.68
CA PHE A 36 31.87 -43.32 6.73
C PHE A 36 31.88 -42.49 5.42
N GLU A 37 32.90 -41.64 5.20
CA GLU A 37 34.14 -41.85 4.38
C GLU A 37 34.05 -41.32 2.93
N ASP A 38 34.96 -40.41 2.58
CA ASP A 38 35.27 -39.87 1.22
C ASP A 38 36.08 -40.93 0.39
N PRO A 39 37.00 -40.64 -0.58
CA PRO A 39 37.30 -39.41 -1.37
C PRO A 39 37.63 -39.65 -2.89
N TRP A 40 38.09 -38.56 -3.55
CA TRP A 40 38.81 -38.45 -4.84
C TRP A 40 37.95 -38.39 -6.13
N GLU A 41 38.33 -37.68 -7.22
CA GLU A 41 39.67 -37.19 -7.65
C GLU A 41 39.72 -35.75 -8.20
N ASP A 42 40.94 -35.20 -8.13
CA ASP A 42 41.50 -34.02 -8.81
C ASP A 42 41.99 -34.38 -10.26
N GLU A 43 42.34 -33.49 -11.20
CA GLU A 43 42.50 -32.03 -11.22
C GLU A 43 42.23 -31.45 -12.66
N VAL A 44 42.84 -30.31 -13.01
CA VAL A 44 42.78 -29.49 -14.25
C VAL A 44 43.46 -30.09 -15.51
N GLU A 45 43.10 -29.63 -16.72
CA GLU A 45 44.00 -28.85 -17.62
C GLU A 45 43.31 -28.28 -18.89
N SER A 46 43.89 -27.18 -19.37
CA SER A 46 43.52 -26.28 -20.47
C SER A 46 43.80 -26.80 -21.90
N ASP A 47 43.25 -26.13 -22.94
CA ASP A 47 44.06 -25.43 -23.97
C ASP A 47 43.25 -24.75 -25.11
N GLN A 48 43.93 -23.95 -25.95
CA GLN A 48 43.39 -22.93 -26.87
C GLN A 48 43.24 -23.34 -28.35
N GLU A 49 42.52 -22.48 -29.09
CA GLU A 49 42.44 -22.25 -30.54
C GLU A 49 43.43 -22.95 -31.50
N VAL A 50 42.91 -23.45 -32.63
CA VAL A 50 43.59 -23.40 -33.95
C VAL A 50 42.59 -23.09 -35.07
N ILE A 51 42.95 -22.15 -35.94
CA ILE A 51 42.26 -21.78 -37.20
C ILE A 51 42.85 -22.58 -38.37
N ILE A 52 42.07 -22.95 -39.40
CA ILE A 52 42.46 -22.95 -40.83
C ILE A 52 41.20 -23.14 -41.72
N ALA A 53 41.21 -22.52 -42.90
CA ALA A 53 40.12 -22.48 -43.88
C ALA A 53 40.34 -23.45 -45.06
N ASN A 54 39.60 -23.22 -46.17
CA ASN A 54 39.62 -23.87 -47.48
C ASN A 54 38.75 -25.16 -47.58
N ASP A 55 38.07 -25.47 -48.69
CA ASP A 55 37.65 -24.69 -49.89
C ASP A 55 36.66 -25.60 -50.70
N ASP A 56 36.16 -25.11 -51.84
CA ASP A 56 35.64 -25.85 -53.01
C ASP A 56 34.22 -26.47 -52.95
N ASP A 57 33.30 -25.74 -53.61
CA ASP A 57 32.56 -26.13 -54.84
C ASP A 57 31.32 -27.07 -54.85
N ASP A 58 30.60 -26.92 -55.99
CA ASP A 58 29.54 -27.72 -56.61
C ASP A 58 28.06 -27.55 -56.14
N GLU A 59 27.48 -26.43 -56.60
CA GLU A 59 26.34 -26.32 -57.55
C GLU A 59 25.27 -27.43 -57.74
N GLU A 60 24.05 -26.95 -58.06
CA GLU A 60 22.95 -27.61 -58.83
C GLU A 60 22.21 -28.82 -58.20
N GLU A 61 20.97 -29.18 -58.59
CA GLU A 61 19.74 -28.46 -58.98
C GLU A 61 18.57 -29.50 -58.90
N GLU A 62 17.32 -29.12 -59.17
CA GLU A 62 16.14 -30.00 -59.35
C GLU A 62 15.63 -30.75 -58.09
N GLY A 63 14.35 -31.12 -57.96
CA GLY A 63 13.18 -30.86 -58.82
C GLY A 63 12.25 -32.08 -58.93
N MET A 64 10.96 -31.86 -58.63
CA MET A 64 9.79 -32.72 -58.92
C MET A 64 9.53 -33.97 -58.03
N ASP A 65 8.43 -33.86 -57.27
CA ASP A 65 7.28 -34.77 -57.18
C ASP A 65 7.44 -36.30 -57.37
N LEU A 66 6.89 -37.06 -56.42
CA LEU A 66 5.90 -38.10 -56.73
C LEU A 66 5.13 -38.58 -55.48
N ASP A 67 3.80 -38.66 -55.61
CA ASP A 67 2.90 -39.17 -54.58
C ASP A 67 3.16 -40.64 -54.23
N GLN A 68 3.06 -40.98 -52.94
CA GLN A 68 2.49 -42.28 -52.56
C GLN A 68 1.85 -42.24 -51.18
N ALA A 69 0.52 -42.41 -51.15
CA ALA A 69 -0.23 -42.56 -49.91
C ALA A 69 0.08 -43.89 -49.24
N ASN A 70 0.21 -43.87 -47.91
CA ASN A 70 -0.08 -45.01 -47.06
C ASN A 70 -0.65 -44.51 -45.73
N GLU A 71 -1.81 -45.03 -45.37
CA GLU A 71 -2.55 -44.66 -44.16
C GLU A 71 -1.84 -45.20 -42.92
N MET A 72 -1.72 -44.41 -41.86
CA MET A 72 -1.79 -44.93 -40.48
C MET A 72 -2.04 -43.81 -39.47
N ASP A 73 -3.01 -44.10 -38.61
CA ASP A 73 -3.59 -43.28 -37.56
C ASP A 73 -2.59 -42.42 -36.74
N GLN A 74 -2.88 -41.12 -36.67
CA GLN A 74 -2.68 -40.34 -35.46
C GLN A 74 -3.99 -39.60 -35.17
N ASP A 75 -4.62 -39.97 -34.06
CA ASP A 75 -5.73 -39.22 -33.50
C ASP A 75 -5.23 -37.80 -33.22
N LYS A 76 -5.72 -36.84 -34.00
CA LYS A 76 -5.69 -35.44 -33.60
C LYS A 76 -6.84 -35.25 -32.63
N ASP A 77 -6.55 -35.45 -31.35
CA ASP A 77 -7.24 -34.68 -30.33
C ASP A 77 -6.95 -33.21 -30.64
N GLU A 78 -7.90 -32.57 -31.32
CA GLU A 78 -7.98 -31.11 -31.35
C GLU A 78 -8.33 -30.71 -29.92
N GLU A 79 -7.30 -30.48 -29.10
CA GLU A 79 -7.42 -29.69 -27.90
C GLU A 79 -7.94 -28.32 -28.36
N GLU A 80 -9.27 -28.15 -28.26
CA GLU A 80 -9.89 -26.84 -28.24
C GLU A 80 -9.29 -26.14 -27.02
N GLU A 81 -8.21 -25.38 -27.22
CA GLU A 81 -7.82 -24.32 -26.31
C GLU A 81 -9.07 -23.46 -26.15
N GLU A 82 -9.77 -23.62 -25.01
CA GLU A 82 -10.79 -22.69 -24.58
C GLU A 82 -10.08 -21.35 -24.38
N ASN A 83 -10.08 -20.58 -25.46
CA ASN A 83 -9.54 -19.23 -25.53
C ASN A 83 -10.46 -18.34 -24.68
N ASN A 84 -10.29 -18.48 -23.37
CA ASN A 84 -10.92 -17.70 -22.34
C ASN A 84 -10.49 -16.26 -22.61
N ASP A 85 -11.41 -15.50 -23.21
CA ASP A 85 -11.14 -14.24 -23.88
C ASP A 85 -10.83 -13.16 -22.83
N VAL A 86 -9.61 -13.18 -22.28
CA VAL A 86 -9.15 -12.38 -21.15
C VAL A 86 -9.21 -10.90 -21.50
N ARG A 87 -10.26 -10.23 -21.01
CA ARG A 87 -10.47 -8.80 -21.26
C ARG A 87 -10.10 -7.99 -20.04
N VAL A 88 -9.25 -6.98 -20.23
CA VAL A 88 -8.88 -6.00 -19.22
C VAL A 88 -10.15 -5.33 -18.68
N TYR A 89 -10.38 -5.43 -17.38
CA TYR A 89 -11.47 -4.74 -16.71
C TYR A 89 -11.10 -3.27 -16.51
N LEU A 90 -12.04 -2.37 -16.82
CA LEU A 90 -11.95 -0.97 -16.44
C LEU A 90 -13.04 -0.62 -15.41
N PRO A 91 -12.69 0.07 -14.32
CA PRO A 91 -13.63 0.54 -13.33
C PRO A 91 -14.83 1.29 -13.93
N GLY A 92 -16.02 0.99 -13.43
CA GLY A 92 -17.29 1.55 -13.93
C GLY A 92 -17.97 0.69 -15.00
N GLN A 93 -17.30 -0.33 -15.55
CA GLN A 93 -17.99 -1.38 -16.30
C GLN A 93 -18.76 -2.30 -15.34
N ALA A 94 -19.98 -2.68 -15.70
CA ALA A 94 -20.71 -3.71 -14.97
C ALA A 94 -20.06 -5.08 -15.18
N LEU A 95 -20.04 -5.89 -14.14
CA LEU A 95 -19.87 -7.34 -14.25
C LEU A 95 -21.21 -7.95 -14.65
N GLU A 96 -21.17 -8.90 -15.58
CA GLU A 96 -22.32 -9.77 -15.81
C GLU A 96 -22.50 -10.73 -14.63
N LYS A 97 -23.67 -11.39 -14.54
CA LYS A 97 -24.08 -12.14 -13.35
C LYS A 97 -23.10 -13.27 -12.97
N ASP A 98 -22.42 -13.80 -13.98
CA ASP A 98 -21.56 -14.98 -13.91
C ASP A 98 -20.11 -14.62 -14.34
N GLU A 99 -19.71 -13.34 -14.20
CA GLU A 99 -18.33 -12.85 -14.35
C GLU A 99 -17.67 -12.58 -12.98
N VAL A 100 -16.40 -12.97 -12.85
CA VAL A 100 -15.56 -12.63 -11.69
C VAL A 100 -14.36 -11.80 -12.15
N LEU A 101 -13.87 -10.91 -11.28
CA LEU A 101 -12.61 -10.20 -11.49
C LEU A 101 -11.45 -11.04 -10.98
N GLU A 102 -10.55 -11.41 -11.89
CA GLU A 102 -9.31 -12.10 -11.56
C GLU A 102 -8.16 -11.09 -11.51
N VAL A 103 -7.28 -11.23 -10.50
CA VAL A 103 -6.12 -10.35 -10.36
C VAL A 103 -5.08 -10.80 -11.38
N ASP A 104 -4.70 -9.88 -12.26
CA ASP A 104 -3.56 -10.08 -13.16
C ASP A 104 -2.28 -10.04 -12.32
N GLN A 105 -1.70 -11.21 -12.08
CA GLN A 105 -0.50 -11.36 -11.26
C GLN A 105 0.75 -10.75 -11.93
N SER A 106 0.80 -10.74 -13.28
CA SER A 106 1.94 -10.22 -14.05
C SER A 106 2.18 -8.72 -13.85
N ALA A 107 1.15 -7.99 -13.41
CA ALA A 107 1.21 -6.57 -13.06
C ALA A 107 1.92 -6.27 -11.72
N TYR A 108 2.28 -7.29 -10.93
CA TYR A 108 2.88 -7.16 -9.60
C TYR A 108 4.22 -7.89 -9.49
N GLU A 109 5.29 -7.20 -9.09
CA GLU A 109 6.53 -7.87 -8.66
C GLU A 109 6.33 -8.61 -7.33
N MET A 110 5.43 -8.10 -6.48
CA MET A 110 5.02 -8.70 -5.22
C MET A 110 3.56 -8.37 -4.95
N LEU A 111 2.75 -9.36 -4.55
CA LEU A 111 1.39 -9.16 -4.06
C LEU A 111 1.06 -10.18 -2.97
N HIS A 112 0.83 -9.70 -1.75
CA HIS A 112 0.42 -10.53 -0.61
C HIS A 112 -0.84 -9.97 0.04
N SER A 113 -1.79 -10.85 0.36
CA SER A 113 -3.04 -10.53 1.07
C SER A 113 -3.02 -11.17 2.46
N MET A 114 -3.36 -10.40 3.49
CA MET A 114 -3.24 -10.82 4.89
C MET A 114 -4.53 -10.53 5.67
N ASN A 115 -5.14 -11.60 6.19
CA ASN A 115 -6.38 -11.52 6.94
C ASN A 115 -6.13 -11.19 8.42
N VAL A 116 -7.02 -10.39 9.00
CA VAL A 116 -7.02 -10.01 10.43
C VAL A 116 -8.37 -10.27 11.07
N ASN A 117 -8.39 -10.58 12.37
CA ASN A 117 -9.62 -10.94 13.10
C ASN A 117 -10.65 -9.80 13.18
N TRP A 118 -10.20 -8.56 13.12
CA TRP A 118 -11.03 -7.36 13.13
C TRP A 118 -10.50 -6.38 12.08
N PRO A 119 -11.38 -5.68 11.35
CA PRO A 119 -10.95 -4.67 10.39
C PRO A 119 -10.20 -3.57 11.11
N CYS A 120 -9.25 -2.97 10.41
CA CYS A 120 -8.42 -1.89 10.92
C CYS A 120 -8.72 -0.64 10.10
N LEU A 121 -9.14 0.45 10.76
CA LEU A 121 -9.41 1.72 10.05
C LEU A 121 -8.12 2.42 9.62
N SER A 122 -7.01 2.10 10.28
CA SER A 122 -5.77 2.84 10.15
C SER A 122 -4.57 2.01 10.58
N PHE A 123 -3.43 2.27 9.95
CA PHE A 123 -2.13 1.71 10.32
C PHE A 123 -1.03 2.74 10.08
N ASP A 124 0.20 2.41 10.44
CA ASP A 124 1.39 3.15 10.02
C ASP A 124 2.58 2.18 9.92
N ILE A 125 3.53 2.49 9.05
CA ILE A 125 4.69 1.64 8.76
C ILE A 125 5.82 2.00 9.74
N LEU A 126 6.33 0.99 10.43
CA LEU A 126 7.37 1.15 11.44
C LEU A 126 8.76 1.08 10.80
N TRP A 127 9.66 1.93 11.26
CA TRP A 127 11.08 1.83 10.90
C TRP A 127 11.71 0.58 11.53
N ASP A 128 12.29 -0.26 10.68
CA ASP A 128 13.04 -1.45 11.08
C ASP A 128 14.57 -1.22 11.04
N GLN A 129 15.35 -2.28 11.31
CA GLN A 129 16.82 -2.26 11.25
C GLN A 129 17.38 -3.16 10.13
N LEU A 130 16.56 -3.53 9.15
CA LEU A 130 16.90 -4.46 8.07
C LEU A 130 17.62 -3.78 6.89
N GLY A 131 17.63 -2.44 6.85
CA GLY A 131 18.30 -1.65 5.82
C GLY A 131 17.37 -0.64 5.12
N GLU A 132 17.94 0.18 4.26
CA GLU A 132 17.21 1.14 3.40
C GLU A 132 17.25 0.67 1.95
N GLU A 133 16.32 1.15 1.12
CA GLU A 133 16.27 0.85 -0.32
C GLU A 133 16.30 -0.67 -0.62
N ARG A 134 15.56 -1.44 0.19
CA ARG A 134 15.52 -2.91 0.12
C ARG A 134 14.71 -3.36 -1.09
N CYS A 135 15.40 -3.99 -2.06
CA CYS A 135 14.80 -4.52 -3.30
C CYS A 135 14.93 -6.05 -3.44
N THR A 136 15.42 -6.75 -2.41
CA THR A 136 15.61 -8.21 -2.41
C THR A 136 14.45 -8.92 -1.72
N PHE A 137 14.11 -10.11 -2.23
CA PHE A 137 13.07 -10.99 -1.69
C PHE A 137 13.70 -12.21 -0.97
N PRO A 138 12.98 -12.85 -0.03
CA PRO A 138 11.70 -12.42 0.53
C PRO A 138 11.84 -11.15 1.38
N ALA A 139 10.90 -10.22 1.24
CA ALA A 139 10.87 -9.01 2.03
C ALA A 139 10.31 -9.27 3.44
N THR A 140 10.57 -8.33 4.34
CA THR A 140 9.96 -8.25 5.67
C THR A 140 9.65 -6.79 5.99
N THR A 141 8.51 -6.53 6.63
CA THR A 141 8.07 -5.21 7.10
C THR A 141 7.37 -5.29 8.45
N TYR A 142 7.29 -4.16 9.14
CA TYR A 142 6.66 -4.01 10.44
C TYR A 142 5.64 -2.87 10.35
N VAL A 143 4.43 -3.11 10.86
CA VAL A 143 3.37 -2.10 10.91
C VAL A 143 2.77 -2.03 12.30
N VAL A 144 2.26 -0.86 12.68
CA VAL A 144 1.39 -0.71 13.84
C VAL A 144 -0.02 -0.38 13.37
N THR A 145 -1.02 -1.04 13.92
CA THR A 145 -2.42 -0.84 13.56
C THR A 145 -3.33 -0.87 14.79
N GLY A 146 -4.59 -0.50 14.62
CA GLY A 146 -5.61 -0.57 15.65
C GLY A 146 -6.93 -1.09 15.09
N THR A 147 -7.55 -1.99 15.84
CA THR A 147 -8.78 -2.67 15.42
C THR A 147 -10.03 -1.79 15.55
N GLN A 148 -11.08 -2.17 14.82
CA GLN A 148 -12.46 -1.78 15.07
C GLN A 148 -13.32 -3.03 15.33
N ALA A 149 -13.35 -3.46 16.60
CA ALA A 149 -14.08 -4.62 17.09
C ALA A 149 -15.54 -4.31 17.46
N ASP A 150 -16.36 -5.35 17.51
CA ASP A 150 -17.79 -5.33 17.85
C ASP A 150 -18.12 -4.69 19.21
N LEU A 151 -17.25 -4.91 20.20
CA LEU A 151 -17.38 -4.40 21.56
C LEU A 151 -16.18 -3.51 21.89
N ALA A 152 -16.44 -2.36 22.52
CA ALA A 152 -15.42 -1.36 22.85
C ALA A 152 -14.21 -1.90 23.67
N HIS A 153 -14.34 -3.03 24.38
CA HIS A 153 -13.27 -3.65 25.18
C HIS A 153 -12.56 -4.83 24.51
N ASN A 154 -12.99 -5.21 23.29
CA ASN A 154 -12.33 -6.19 22.42
C ASN A 154 -11.27 -5.56 21.52
N ASN A 155 -11.16 -4.22 21.51
CA ASN A 155 -10.22 -3.51 20.66
C ASN A 155 -8.78 -3.65 21.15
N GLU A 156 -7.85 -3.69 20.20
CA GLU A 156 -6.43 -3.81 20.46
C GLU A 156 -5.61 -2.89 19.53
N VAL A 157 -4.46 -2.42 20.02
CA VAL A 157 -3.37 -1.90 19.20
C VAL A 157 -2.43 -3.06 18.92
N MET A 158 -2.17 -3.35 17.65
CA MET A 158 -1.35 -4.48 17.22
C MET A 158 -0.05 -3.96 16.60
N VAL A 159 1.09 -4.47 17.06
CA VAL A 159 2.36 -4.40 16.32
C VAL A 159 2.46 -5.70 15.54
N MET A 160 2.58 -5.60 14.23
CA MET A 160 2.61 -6.73 13.31
C MET A 160 3.95 -6.77 12.58
N LYS A 161 4.43 -7.98 12.31
CA LYS A 161 5.60 -8.30 11.50
C LYS A 161 5.13 -9.20 10.36
N MET A 162 5.41 -8.77 9.15
CA MET A 162 4.98 -9.39 7.90
C MET A 162 6.26 -9.84 7.20
N SER A 163 6.48 -11.15 7.11
CA SER A 163 7.72 -11.78 6.62
C SER A 163 7.44 -12.87 5.59
N GLN A 164 8.47 -13.41 4.93
CA GLN A 164 8.31 -14.33 3.77
C GLN A 164 7.47 -13.69 2.65
N LEU A 165 7.60 -12.37 2.46
CA LEU A 165 6.97 -11.66 1.35
C LEU A 165 7.80 -11.93 0.07
N ALA A 166 7.55 -13.08 -0.57
CA ALA A 166 8.20 -13.49 -1.82
C ALA A 166 7.74 -12.65 -3.03
N LYS A 167 8.37 -12.85 -4.20
CA LYS A 167 7.86 -12.33 -5.47
C LYS A 167 6.51 -12.97 -5.83
N THR A 168 5.71 -12.29 -6.65
CA THR A 168 4.55 -12.91 -7.30
C THR A 168 5.03 -13.90 -8.37
N LYS A 169 4.42 -15.09 -8.45
CA LYS A 169 4.68 -16.04 -9.53
C LYS A 169 3.88 -15.66 -10.79
N ASN A 170 4.51 -15.81 -11.95
CA ASN A 170 3.93 -15.45 -13.25
C ASN A 170 3.67 -16.72 -14.08
N ASP A 171 2.49 -17.33 -13.91
CA ASP A 171 2.09 -18.58 -14.59
C ASP A 171 1.96 -18.46 -16.14
N GLY A 172 2.26 -17.29 -16.73
CA GLY A 172 2.11 -17.00 -18.16
C GLY A 172 3.42 -16.94 -18.97
N GLY A 173 4.56 -17.32 -18.39
CA GLY A 173 5.87 -17.25 -19.06
C GLY A 173 6.19 -18.48 -19.90
N ASN A 174 5.75 -18.52 -21.16
CA ASN A 174 6.23 -19.50 -22.14
C ASN A 174 7.47 -18.97 -22.89
N ASP A 175 8.60 -18.88 -22.18
CA ASP A 175 9.97 -18.67 -22.69
C ASP A 175 10.89 -19.60 -21.88
N SER A 176 11.25 -20.78 -22.41
CA SER A 176 12.42 -21.01 -23.28
C SER A 176 13.75 -21.19 -22.52
N ASP A 177 14.14 -22.46 -22.35
CA ASP A 177 15.53 -22.95 -22.24
C ASP A 177 16.60 -21.98 -21.65
N ASP A 178 16.49 -21.65 -20.37
CA ASP A 178 17.64 -21.21 -19.57
C ASP A 178 17.96 -22.29 -18.53
N ASP A 179 18.95 -23.14 -18.86
CA ASP A 179 19.50 -24.18 -17.97
C ASP A 179 20.29 -23.53 -16.80
N GLY A 180 19.56 -22.88 -15.90
CA GLY A 180 20.07 -22.34 -14.64
C GLY A 180 19.46 -23.07 -13.45
N ASP A 181 20.27 -23.85 -12.73
CA ASP A 181 19.90 -24.56 -11.49
C ASP A 181 19.62 -23.56 -10.31
N ASP A 182 18.50 -22.83 -10.38
CA ASP A 182 17.90 -22.07 -9.25
C ASP A 182 16.47 -22.59 -8.98
N ASP A 183 16.35 -23.92 -8.83
CA ASP A 183 15.13 -24.69 -8.44
C ASP A 183 14.64 -24.38 -6.99
N ASP A 184 15.15 -23.31 -6.38
CA ASP A 184 14.91 -22.85 -5.00
C ASP A 184 13.94 -21.63 -4.96
N GLU A 185 13.01 -21.50 -5.93
CA GLU A 185 11.95 -20.47 -5.87
C GLU A 185 10.84 -20.87 -4.86
N VAL A 186 11.20 -20.74 -3.58
CA VAL A 186 10.43 -21.28 -2.44
C VAL A 186 9.01 -20.72 -2.36
N ASP A 187 8.01 -21.60 -2.54
CA ASP A 187 6.60 -21.35 -2.23
C ASP A 187 6.35 -21.27 -0.71
N GLU A 188 6.97 -20.30 -0.04
CA GLU A 188 6.69 -19.99 1.37
C GLU A 188 5.55 -18.98 1.47
N ASP A 189 4.41 -19.44 2.02
CA ASP A 189 3.27 -18.58 2.38
C ASP A 189 3.74 -17.40 3.27
N PRO A 190 3.23 -16.18 3.04
CA PRO A 190 3.65 -15.01 3.79
C PRO A 190 3.19 -15.10 5.27
N ILE A 191 4.14 -14.97 6.20
CA ILE A 191 3.88 -15.06 7.64
C ILE A 191 3.48 -13.69 8.21
N LEU A 192 2.33 -13.68 8.90
CA LEU A 192 1.87 -12.57 9.76
C LEU A 192 2.02 -12.93 11.25
N GLU A 193 3.04 -12.38 11.91
CA GLU A 193 3.17 -12.42 13.37
C GLU A 193 2.66 -11.10 13.99
N TYR A 194 2.05 -11.15 15.18
CA TYR A 194 1.73 -9.93 15.92
C TYR A 194 1.90 -10.04 17.43
N LYS A 195 1.93 -8.88 18.09
CA LYS A 195 1.81 -8.69 19.54
C LYS A 195 0.86 -7.52 19.80
N SER A 196 -0.04 -7.66 20.75
CA SER A 196 -1.12 -6.68 20.95
C SER A 196 -1.19 -6.08 22.36
N MET A 197 -1.81 -4.90 22.42
CA MET A 197 -2.08 -4.12 23.63
C MET A 197 -3.58 -3.79 23.66
N ARG A 198 -4.26 -4.00 24.80
CA ARG A 198 -5.69 -3.71 24.92
C ARG A 198 -5.97 -2.21 24.73
N HIS A 199 -6.91 -1.89 23.85
CA HIS A 199 -7.41 -0.54 23.60
C HIS A 199 -8.85 -0.43 24.08
N MET A 200 -9.25 0.75 24.57
CA MET A 200 -10.63 1.01 24.99
C MET A 200 -11.30 1.92 23.96
N GLY A 201 -12.32 1.38 23.28
CA GLY A 201 -12.90 2.00 22.09
C GLY A 201 -12.22 1.57 20.80
N GLY A 202 -12.86 1.81 19.65
CA GLY A 202 -12.24 1.64 18.34
C GLY A 202 -11.07 2.59 18.12
N VAL A 203 -10.12 2.19 17.27
CA VAL A 203 -9.02 3.05 16.84
C VAL A 203 -9.38 3.70 15.51
N ASN A 204 -9.70 5.00 15.54
CA ASN A 204 -10.08 5.76 14.35
C ASN A 204 -8.86 6.11 13.47
N ARG A 205 -7.73 6.45 14.10
CA ARG A 205 -6.44 6.66 13.44
C ARG A 205 -5.29 6.24 14.34
N ILE A 206 -4.20 5.75 13.74
CA ILE A 206 -2.94 5.49 14.41
C ILE A 206 -1.77 6.02 13.57
N ARG A 207 -0.81 6.71 14.22
CA ARG A 207 0.42 7.18 13.56
C ARG A 207 1.64 6.92 14.44
N ALA A 208 2.69 6.41 13.82
CA ALA A 208 4.00 6.18 14.42
C ALA A 208 4.85 7.47 14.38
N MET A 209 5.74 7.62 15.36
CA MET A 209 6.67 8.75 15.39
C MET A 209 7.71 8.57 14.27
N PRO A 210 7.87 9.55 13.35
CA PRO A 210 8.68 9.35 12.14
C PRO A 210 10.19 9.36 12.39
N GLN A 211 10.64 9.70 13.60
CA GLN A 211 12.06 9.69 13.96
C GLN A 211 12.53 8.25 14.29
N ARG A 212 13.37 7.66 13.43
CA ARG A 212 13.81 6.24 13.46
C ARG A 212 14.16 5.63 14.82
N ASN A 213 14.75 6.40 15.73
CA ASN A 213 15.16 5.90 17.06
C ASN A 213 14.02 5.91 18.09
N GLN A 214 12.80 6.28 17.70
CA GLN A 214 11.62 6.42 18.55
C GLN A 214 10.56 5.38 18.16
N GLN A 215 10.36 4.38 19.01
CA GLN A 215 9.35 3.33 18.80
C GLN A 215 8.04 3.70 19.51
N VAL A 216 7.54 4.91 19.24
CA VAL A 216 6.33 5.47 19.87
C VAL A 216 5.24 5.66 18.83
N ALA A 217 4.00 5.29 19.14
CA ALA A 217 2.83 5.60 18.32
C ALA A 217 1.75 6.33 19.12
N ALA A 218 0.87 7.04 18.41
CA ALA A 218 -0.34 7.64 18.96
C ALA A 218 -1.57 6.97 18.34
N THR A 219 -2.57 6.61 19.16
CA THR A 219 -3.91 6.21 18.68
C THR A 219 -4.94 7.27 19.02
N TRP A 220 -5.82 7.56 18.07
CA TRP A 220 -7.04 8.32 18.28
C TRP A 220 -8.21 7.37 18.51
N ALA A 221 -8.91 7.52 19.63
CA ALA A 221 -10.03 6.67 20.03
C ALA A 221 -11.40 7.33 19.80
N ASP A 222 -12.39 6.53 19.41
CA ASP A 222 -13.82 6.90 19.40
C ASP A 222 -14.32 7.48 20.75
N THR A 223 -13.64 7.14 21.86
CA THR A 223 -13.93 7.66 23.21
C THR A 223 -13.61 9.16 23.39
N GLY A 224 -13.06 9.82 22.37
CA GLY A 224 -12.60 11.22 22.43
C GLY A 224 -11.28 11.41 23.17
N LYS A 225 -10.44 10.36 23.18
CA LYS A 225 -9.13 10.31 23.83
C LYS A 225 -8.03 9.97 22.84
N VAL A 226 -6.81 10.39 23.18
CA VAL A 226 -5.61 10.00 22.43
C VAL A 226 -4.64 9.30 23.36
N HIS A 227 -4.14 8.15 22.95
CA HIS A 227 -3.22 7.35 23.74
C HIS A 227 -1.84 7.32 23.07
N LEU A 228 -0.77 7.47 23.86
CA LEU A 228 0.61 7.28 23.40
C LEU A 228 1.11 5.92 23.86
N TRP A 229 1.79 5.17 22.99
CA TRP A 229 2.20 3.78 23.20
C TRP A 229 3.72 3.61 22.97
N ASP A 230 4.38 2.79 23.80
CA ASP A 230 5.75 2.31 23.54
C ASP A 230 5.68 0.93 22.87
N LEU A 231 6.10 0.89 21.62
CA LEU A 231 6.08 -0.30 20.78
C LEU A 231 7.35 -1.15 20.96
N GLY A 232 8.42 -0.61 21.56
CA GLY A 232 9.74 -1.23 21.51
C GLY A 232 9.82 -2.58 22.23
N ALA A 233 9.03 -2.79 23.28
CA ALA A 233 8.91 -4.11 23.92
C ALA A 233 8.17 -5.14 23.05
N HIS A 234 7.24 -4.69 22.19
CA HIS A 234 6.46 -5.54 21.29
C HIS A 234 7.28 -5.91 20.05
N ILE A 235 7.99 -4.95 19.46
CA ILE A 235 8.93 -5.17 18.33
C ILE A 235 10.00 -6.19 18.72
N ARG A 236 10.70 -5.99 19.84
CA ARG A 236 11.69 -6.96 20.36
C ARG A 236 11.11 -8.37 20.61
N ALA A 237 9.82 -8.47 20.90
CA ALA A 237 9.13 -9.75 21.11
C ALA A 237 8.64 -10.42 19.81
N LEU A 238 8.73 -9.74 18.66
CA LEU A 238 8.58 -10.30 17.31
C LEU A 238 9.94 -10.71 16.71
N ASP A 239 11.02 -10.03 17.12
CA ASP A 239 12.37 -10.32 16.64
C ASP A 239 13.03 -11.48 17.40
N GLN A 240 12.76 -11.59 18.71
CA GLN A 240 13.39 -12.58 19.58
C GLN A 240 12.33 -13.44 20.29
N ALA A 241 12.15 -14.66 19.77
CA ALA A 241 11.27 -15.67 20.36
C ALA A 241 11.56 -15.90 21.86
N GLY A 242 10.50 -16.01 22.67
CA GLY A 242 10.59 -16.14 24.12
C GLY A 242 10.77 -14.83 24.91
N THR A 243 10.92 -13.68 24.24
CA THR A 243 11.00 -12.37 24.91
C THR A 243 9.66 -12.00 25.57
N MET A 244 9.71 -11.77 26.89
CA MET A 244 8.54 -11.42 27.69
C MET A 244 8.27 -9.91 27.66
N ILE A 245 7.07 -9.53 27.19
CA ILE A 245 6.60 -8.13 27.21
C ILE A 245 6.26 -7.71 28.65
N PRO A 246 6.90 -6.66 29.21
CA PRO A 246 6.60 -6.18 30.56
C PRO A 246 5.17 -5.65 30.69
N GLU A 247 4.53 -5.86 31.84
CA GLU A 247 3.16 -5.43 32.11
C GLU A 247 2.98 -3.89 32.07
N SER A 248 4.06 -3.13 32.21
CA SER A 248 4.08 -1.68 31.99
C SER A 248 3.98 -1.27 30.52
N ALA A 249 4.50 -2.09 29.60
CA ALA A 249 4.48 -1.80 28.16
C ALA A 249 3.10 -2.07 27.54
N LYS A 250 2.27 -2.93 28.15
CA LYS A 250 0.89 -3.22 27.71
C LYS A 250 -0.11 -2.10 28.01
N LYS A 251 0.36 -0.94 28.48
CA LYS A 251 -0.45 0.21 28.88
C LYS A 251 0.06 1.45 28.15
N PRO A 252 -0.82 2.42 27.85
CA PRO A 252 -0.38 3.64 27.21
C PRO A 252 0.57 4.41 28.14
N LEU A 253 1.67 4.92 27.57
CA LEU A 253 2.61 5.85 28.20
C LEU A 253 1.88 7.06 28.78
N TYR A 254 0.89 7.56 28.04
CA TYR A 254 0.10 8.72 28.40
C TYR A 254 -1.26 8.70 27.72
N THR A 255 -2.25 9.35 28.34
CA THR A 255 -3.59 9.56 27.77
C THR A 255 -3.89 11.05 27.74
N ILE A 256 -4.08 11.59 26.55
CA ILE A 256 -4.41 13.00 26.30
C ILE A 256 -5.94 13.12 26.29
N GLU A 257 -6.47 13.99 27.15
CA GLU A 257 -7.91 14.19 27.33
C GLU A 257 -8.37 15.60 26.87
N SER A 258 -7.53 16.32 26.11
CA SER A 258 -7.79 17.72 25.70
C SER A 258 -9.07 17.91 24.88
N HIS A 259 -9.52 16.88 24.16
CA HIS A 259 -10.74 16.88 23.34
C HIS A 259 -12.01 16.51 24.14
N GLY A 260 -11.87 16.04 25.38
CA GLY A 260 -12.95 15.80 26.33
C GLY A 260 -13.83 14.59 25.99
N ARG A 261 -14.78 14.78 25.07
CA ARG A 261 -15.72 13.75 24.55
C ARG A 261 -15.94 13.85 23.04
N SER A 262 -15.19 14.72 22.36
CA SER A 262 -15.25 14.82 20.91
C SER A 262 -14.23 13.85 20.32
N GLU A 263 -14.71 12.91 19.51
CA GLU A 263 -13.87 12.07 18.65
C GLU A 263 -13.39 12.85 17.41
N GLY A 264 -12.86 12.15 16.42
CA GLY A 264 -12.11 12.70 15.30
C GLY A 264 -11.32 11.60 14.58
N PHE A 265 -10.51 12.01 13.60
CA PHE A 265 -9.64 11.14 12.81
C PHE A 265 -8.28 11.81 12.60
N ALA A 266 -8.27 13.10 12.25
CA ALA A 266 -7.08 13.90 11.97
C ALA A 266 -5.96 13.80 13.03
N MET A 267 -4.80 13.28 12.64
CA MET A 267 -3.62 13.10 13.50
C MET A 267 -2.34 13.06 12.67
N ASP A 268 -1.29 13.78 13.11
CA ASP A 268 0.04 13.70 12.50
C ASP A 268 1.19 14.09 13.45
N TRP A 269 2.34 13.44 13.27
CA TRP A 269 3.59 13.70 13.99
C TRP A 269 4.53 14.60 13.17
N SER A 270 5.14 15.58 13.83
CA SER A 270 6.07 16.49 13.18
C SER A 270 7.38 15.80 12.82
N GLU A 271 7.64 15.62 11.51
CA GLU A 271 8.93 15.13 11.00
C GLU A 271 10.09 16.05 11.42
N THR A 272 9.85 17.37 11.42
CA THR A 272 10.86 18.41 11.68
C THR A 272 11.10 18.74 13.16
N VAL A 273 10.26 18.23 14.07
CA VAL A 273 10.38 18.42 15.53
C VAL A 273 9.94 17.15 16.28
N THR A 274 10.92 16.38 16.77
CA THR A 274 10.71 15.14 17.54
C THR A 274 9.67 15.31 18.65
N GLY A 275 8.79 14.32 18.77
CA GLY A 275 7.80 14.25 19.85
C GLY A 275 6.65 15.25 19.76
N ARG A 276 6.51 16.01 18.67
CA ARG A 276 5.38 16.92 18.51
C ARG A 276 4.25 16.30 17.70
N LEU A 277 3.09 16.17 18.32
CA LEU A 277 1.86 15.60 17.76
C LEU A 277 0.81 16.71 17.54
N LEU A 278 0.10 16.67 16.42
CA LEU A 278 -1.17 17.38 16.23
C LEU A 278 -2.32 16.39 16.18
N THR A 279 -3.48 16.84 16.67
CA THR A 279 -4.71 16.06 16.61
C THR A 279 -5.94 16.97 16.47
N GLY A 280 -6.87 16.58 15.60
CA GLY A 280 -8.11 17.33 15.28
C GLY A 280 -9.37 16.55 15.66
N ASP A 281 -10.40 17.26 16.11
CA ASP A 281 -11.69 16.68 16.49
C ASP A 281 -12.86 17.10 15.59
N ILE A 282 -13.96 16.34 15.67
CA ILE A 282 -15.22 16.61 14.95
C ILE A 282 -15.88 17.96 15.31
N SER A 283 -15.36 18.68 16.31
CA SER A 283 -15.85 20.01 16.70
C SER A 283 -15.03 21.16 16.11
N GLY A 284 -14.14 20.87 15.15
CA GLY A 284 -13.34 21.87 14.44
C GLY A 284 -12.16 22.42 15.24
N LYS A 285 -11.74 21.72 16.30
CA LYS A 285 -10.60 22.10 17.13
C LYS A 285 -9.40 21.21 16.86
N ILE A 286 -8.22 21.82 16.78
CA ILE A 286 -6.95 21.10 16.68
C ILE A 286 -6.14 21.40 17.94
N TYR A 287 -5.52 20.38 18.54
CA TYR A 287 -4.65 20.52 19.70
C TYR A 287 -3.24 20.03 19.34
N MET A 288 -2.24 20.53 20.07
CA MET A 288 -0.85 20.14 19.92
C MET A 288 -0.36 19.52 21.24
N THR A 289 0.38 18.43 21.15
CA THR A 289 1.02 17.78 22.29
C THR A 289 2.52 17.67 22.04
N SER A 290 3.32 17.86 23.07
CA SER A 290 4.78 17.67 23.01
C SER A 290 5.22 16.58 23.98
N LEU A 291 5.77 15.48 23.46
CA LEU A 291 6.57 14.51 24.18
C LEU A 291 8.03 15.00 24.20
N ASN A 292 8.60 15.14 25.39
CA ASN A 292 10.01 15.50 25.55
C ASN A 292 10.87 14.22 25.59
N ASP A 293 11.64 13.99 24.53
CA ASP A 293 12.51 12.81 24.35
C ASP A 293 13.41 12.52 25.57
N SER A 294 14.15 13.52 26.06
CA SER A 294 15.13 13.30 27.14
C SER A 294 14.55 13.10 28.55
N THR A 295 13.25 13.33 28.75
CA THR A 295 12.59 13.17 30.07
C THR A 295 11.35 12.27 30.04
N GLY A 296 10.88 11.85 28.86
CA GLY A 296 9.60 11.17 28.67
C GLY A 296 8.37 12.04 29.00
N ALA A 297 8.54 13.33 29.31
CA ALA A 297 7.46 14.18 29.80
C ALA A 297 6.50 14.59 28.66
N VAL A 298 5.23 14.22 28.79
CA VAL A 298 4.17 14.59 27.83
C VAL A 298 3.44 15.85 28.32
N THR A 299 3.39 16.87 27.46
CA THR A 299 2.73 18.14 27.70
C THR A 299 1.68 18.41 26.61
N PRO A 300 0.40 18.09 26.85
CA PRO A 300 -0.68 18.47 25.95
C PRO A 300 -1.09 19.94 26.15
N ASP A 301 -1.23 20.69 25.06
CA ASP A 301 -1.70 22.06 25.13
C ASP A 301 -3.18 22.13 25.53
N ARG A 302 -3.52 23.12 26.36
CA ARG A 302 -4.90 23.39 26.79
C ARG A 302 -5.68 24.34 25.89
N ILE A 303 -4.99 25.02 24.97
CA ILE A 303 -5.57 26.01 24.06
C ILE A 303 -5.52 25.41 22.64
N PRO A 304 -6.67 25.10 22.03
CA PRO A 304 -6.72 24.62 20.67
C PRO A 304 -6.45 25.73 19.65
N PHE A 305 -6.10 25.31 18.44
CA PHE A 305 -6.30 26.07 17.23
C PHE A 305 -7.79 26.05 16.88
N VAL A 306 -8.34 27.21 16.53
CA VAL A 306 -9.77 27.38 16.26
C VAL A 306 -9.97 28.19 14.98
N GLY A 307 -10.89 27.74 14.13
CA GLY A 307 -11.26 28.48 12.92
C GLY A 307 -12.06 27.69 11.89
N HIS A 308 -11.90 26.37 11.80
CA HIS A 308 -12.79 25.51 11.01
C HIS A 308 -14.23 25.60 11.54
N LYS A 309 -15.20 25.41 10.64
CA LYS A 309 -16.64 25.51 10.93
C LYS A 309 -17.32 24.15 11.08
N SER A 310 -16.62 23.08 10.74
CA SER A 310 -17.07 21.68 10.80
C SER A 310 -15.94 20.80 11.33
N SER A 311 -16.15 19.49 11.29
CA SER A 311 -15.17 18.45 11.66
C SER A 311 -13.82 18.62 10.94
N ILE A 312 -12.72 18.23 11.60
CA ILE A 312 -11.39 18.13 11.00
C ILE A 312 -11.20 16.69 10.55
N GLU A 313 -11.18 16.47 9.24
CA GLU A 313 -11.03 15.11 8.69
C GLU A 313 -9.56 14.68 8.71
N ASP A 314 -8.67 15.57 8.26
CA ASP A 314 -7.23 15.30 8.21
C ASP A 314 -6.36 16.54 8.47
N LEU A 315 -5.11 16.30 8.88
CA LEU A 315 -4.09 17.32 9.11
C LEU A 315 -2.69 16.75 8.87
N GLN A 316 -1.76 17.61 8.43
CA GLN A 316 -0.35 17.24 8.27
C GLN A 316 0.58 18.40 8.64
N TRP A 317 1.66 18.11 9.35
CA TRP A 317 2.77 19.03 9.54
C TRP A 317 3.46 19.36 8.22
N SER A 318 4.01 20.57 8.11
CA SER A 318 4.88 20.90 7.00
C SER A 318 6.17 20.05 7.08
N PRO A 319 6.57 19.38 5.98
CA PRO A 319 7.82 18.61 5.94
C PRO A 319 9.08 19.49 6.03
N SER A 320 8.95 20.81 5.80
CA SER A 320 10.05 21.77 5.84
C SER A 320 9.94 22.78 7.00
N GLU A 321 8.73 23.23 7.36
CA GLU A 321 8.55 24.33 8.32
C GLU A 321 8.09 23.87 9.72
N LYS A 322 9.03 23.91 10.68
CA LYS A 322 8.86 23.55 12.11
C LYS A 322 7.72 24.20 12.90
N GLY A 323 7.01 25.15 12.30
CA GLY A 323 5.92 25.90 12.92
C GLY A 323 4.64 25.93 12.10
N VAL A 324 4.57 25.19 11.00
CA VAL A 324 3.46 25.25 10.04
C VAL A 324 2.85 23.87 9.85
N PHE A 325 1.53 23.82 9.73
CA PHE A 325 0.77 22.62 9.40
C PHE A 325 -0.44 22.97 8.54
N ALA A 326 -0.93 22.00 7.78
CA ALA A 326 -2.15 22.05 7.01
C ALA A 326 -3.26 21.26 7.73
N SER A 327 -4.52 21.65 7.52
CA SER A 327 -5.68 20.83 7.87
C SER A 327 -6.79 20.98 6.85
N CYS A 328 -7.59 19.92 6.69
CA CYS A 328 -8.80 19.91 5.88
C CYS A 328 -10.03 19.55 6.73
N SER A 329 -11.21 19.70 6.16
CA SER A 329 -12.46 19.71 6.93
C SER A 329 -13.68 19.55 6.04
N ALA A 330 -14.73 18.99 6.63
CA ALA A 330 -16.12 19.09 6.18
C ALA A 330 -16.66 20.54 6.04
N ASP A 331 -15.87 21.59 6.34
CA ASP A 331 -16.21 22.97 5.96
C ASP A 331 -15.75 23.37 4.55
N GLN A 332 -15.36 22.40 3.73
CA GLN A 332 -14.93 22.53 2.33
C GLN A 332 -13.60 23.30 2.15
N THR A 333 -12.86 23.55 3.24
CA THR A 333 -11.62 24.33 3.22
C THR A 333 -10.39 23.54 3.61
N VAL A 334 -9.28 23.85 2.94
CA VAL A 334 -7.92 23.59 3.44
C VAL A 334 -7.40 24.86 4.09
N ARG A 335 -6.70 24.71 5.21
CA ARG A 335 -6.15 25.82 5.98
C ARG A 335 -4.71 25.56 6.36
N ILE A 336 -3.90 26.61 6.23
CA ILE A 336 -2.49 26.59 6.66
C ILE A 336 -2.38 27.40 7.94
N TRP A 337 -1.76 26.80 8.95
CA TRP A 337 -1.67 27.33 10.30
C TRP A 337 -0.24 27.65 10.70
N ASP A 338 -0.08 28.58 11.62
CA ASP A 338 1.18 28.88 12.29
C ASP A 338 1.00 28.62 13.78
N VAL A 339 1.86 27.77 14.37
CA VAL A 339 1.83 27.44 15.82
C VAL A 339 1.90 28.66 16.73
N ARG A 340 2.50 29.76 16.25
CA ARG A 340 2.60 31.05 16.93
C ARG A 340 1.25 31.80 16.98
N SER A 341 0.25 31.40 16.19
CA SER A 341 -0.98 32.14 15.92
C SER A 341 -2.26 31.28 16.05
N LYS A 342 -2.45 30.60 17.19
CA LYS A 342 -3.58 29.64 17.40
C LYS A 342 -4.99 30.13 17.06
N LYS A 343 -5.27 31.43 17.15
CA LYS A 343 -6.63 32.00 16.96
C LYS A 343 -6.99 32.34 15.51
N ARG A 344 -6.06 32.21 14.57
CA ARG A 344 -6.30 32.48 13.15
C ARG A 344 -5.35 31.63 12.28
N PRO A 345 -5.85 30.94 11.25
CA PRO A 345 -4.98 30.36 10.24
C PRO A 345 -4.25 31.48 9.46
N GLY A 346 -3.11 31.16 8.87
CA GLY A 346 -2.40 32.04 7.94
C GLY A 346 -3.04 32.07 6.56
N LEU A 347 -3.66 30.96 6.15
CA LEU A 347 -4.40 30.81 4.89
C LEU A 347 -5.69 30.01 5.10
N VAL A 348 -6.75 30.37 4.38
CA VAL A 348 -7.98 29.59 4.23
C VAL A 348 -8.32 29.56 2.76
N ALA A 349 -8.38 28.38 2.16
CA ALA A 349 -8.73 28.19 0.75
C ALA A 349 -9.93 27.23 0.65
N LYS A 350 -11.00 27.63 -0.06
CA LYS A 350 -12.07 26.70 -0.42
C LYS A 350 -11.60 25.86 -1.62
N VAL A 351 -11.19 24.62 -1.38
CA VAL A 351 -10.56 23.77 -2.41
C VAL A 351 -11.57 22.89 -3.16
N HIS A 352 -12.64 22.46 -2.49
CA HIS A 352 -13.67 21.58 -3.06
C HIS A 352 -15.08 22.14 -2.83
N ASN A 353 -16.08 21.57 -3.48
CA ASN A 353 -17.50 21.92 -3.28
C ASN A 353 -18.26 20.97 -2.35
N SER A 354 -17.58 19.92 -1.92
CA SER A 354 -17.98 18.91 -0.93
C SER A 354 -16.93 18.86 0.19
N ASP A 355 -17.08 17.91 1.10
CA ASP A 355 -16.21 17.72 2.25
C ASP A 355 -14.81 17.27 1.80
N VAL A 356 -13.78 17.75 2.51
CA VAL A 356 -12.37 17.47 2.19
C VAL A 356 -11.86 16.45 3.19
N ASN A 357 -11.83 15.19 2.78
CA ASN A 357 -11.65 14.04 3.67
C ASN A 357 -10.18 13.81 4.02
N VAL A 358 -9.26 14.06 3.09
CA VAL A 358 -7.82 13.79 3.27
C VAL A 358 -6.94 14.80 2.56
N ILE A 359 -5.73 15.02 3.08
CA ILE A 359 -4.69 15.83 2.45
C ILE A 359 -3.32 15.17 2.52
N SER A 360 -2.48 15.45 1.54
CA SER A 360 -1.09 14.97 1.52
C SER A 360 -0.13 16.06 1.11
N TRP A 361 0.87 16.34 1.94
CA TRP A 361 1.91 17.33 1.68
C TRP A 361 3.13 16.67 1.04
N ASN A 362 3.47 17.11 -0.17
CA ASN A 362 4.61 16.58 -0.91
C ASN A 362 5.91 16.79 -0.13
N LYS A 363 6.68 15.70 0.07
CA LYS A 363 7.87 15.67 0.93
C LYS A 363 9.11 16.27 0.27
N LYS A 364 9.12 16.40 -1.06
CA LYS A 364 10.22 17.01 -1.84
C LYS A 364 9.93 18.45 -2.25
N LEU A 365 8.70 18.72 -2.67
CA LEU A 365 8.23 20.03 -3.12
C LEU A 365 7.29 20.64 -2.05
N PRO A 366 7.83 21.35 -1.03
CA PRO A 366 7.05 21.80 0.14
C PRO A 366 6.00 22.87 -0.16
N TYR A 367 5.86 23.30 -1.43
CA TYR A 367 4.78 24.18 -1.89
C TYR A 367 3.61 23.41 -2.56
N MET A 368 3.71 22.08 -2.69
CA MET A 368 2.67 21.23 -3.27
C MET A 368 1.89 20.47 -2.19
N LEU A 369 0.57 20.48 -2.34
CA LEU A 369 -0.39 19.78 -1.48
C LEU A 369 -1.43 19.08 -2.36
N ALA A 370 -1.72 17.81 -2.09
CA ALA A 370 -2.85 17.10 -2.67
C ALA A 370 -4.02 17.06 -1.67
N SER A 371 -5.25 16.97 -2.17
CA SER A 371 -6.46 16.86 -1.35
C SER A 371 -7.51 15.98 -2.01
N GLY A 372 -8.07 15.02 -1.28
CA GLY A 372 -9.21 14.20 -1.68
C GLY A 372 -10.54 14.73 -1.12
N SER A 373 -11.64 14.44 -1.81
CA SER A 373 -12.99 14.88 -1.43
C SER A 373 -14.00 13.75 -1.43
N ASP A 374 -15.17 14.03 -0.84
CA ASP A 374 -16.29 13.09 -0.76
C ASP A 374 -16.91 12.73 -2.13
N GLU A 375 -16.64 13.52 -3.17
CA GLU A 375 -17.21 13.35 -4.52
C GLU A 375 -16.33 12.50 -5.46
N GLY A 376 -15.34 11.77 -4.91
CA GLY A 376 -14.35 11.00 -5.67
C GLY A 376 -13.33 11.86 -6.44
N ILE A 377 -13.33 13.17 -6.19
CA ILE A 377 -12.42 14.13 -6.83
C ILE A 377 -11.19 14.32 -5.93
N PHE A 378 -10.00 14.23 -6.52
CA PHE A 378 -8.78 14.75 -5.91
C PHE A 378 -8.14 15.85 -6.76
N SER A 379 -7.43 16.75 -6.08
CA SER A 379 -6.82 17.94 -6.69
C SER A 379 -5.45 18.21 -6.11
N VAL A 380 -4.54 18.71 -6.94
CA VAL A 380 -3.17 19.12 -6.57
C VAL A 380 -3.06 20.64 -6.59
N TRP A 381 -2.45 21.23 -5.57
CA TRP A 381 -2.43 22.67 -5.32
C TRP A 381 -1.03 23.21 -5.09
N ASP A 382 -0.76 24.41 -5.63
CA ASP A 382 0.39 25.23 -5.27
C ASP A 382 0.00 26.19 -4.14
N LEU A 383 0.57 26.01 -2.95
CA LEU A 383 0.31 26.85 -1.77
C LEU A 383 0.57 28.35 -2.05
N ARG A 384 1.50 28.67 -2.96
CA ARG A 384 1.82 30.05 -3.37
C ARG A 384 0.65 30.67 -4.14
N GLN A 385 -0.04 29.87 -4.95
CA GLN A 385 -1.21 30.30 -5.75
C GLN A 385 -2.49 30.32 -4.90
N LEU A 386 -2.68 29.35 -3.99
CA LEU A 386 -3.77 29.39 -3.00
C LEU A 386 -3.77 30.71 -2.21
N SER A 387 -2.59 31.23 -1.86
CA SER A 387 -2.46 32.50 -1.13
C SER A 387 -2.97 33.73 -1.91
N GLN A 388 -3.02 33.66 -3.24
CA GLN A 388 -3.42 34.77 -4.12
C GLN A 388 -4.92 34.77 -4.42
N SER A 389 -5.56 33.59 -4.50
CA SER A 389 -6.98 33.44 -4.83
C SER A 389 -7.73 32.58 -3.81
N ALA A 390 -7.58 32.89 -2.53
CA ALA A 390 -8.19 32.15 -1.40
C ALA A 390 -9.71 31.86 -1.52
N ALA A 391 -10.46 32.72 -2.21
CA ALA A 391 -11.91 32.57 -2.38
C ALA A 391 -12.32 31.62 -3.51
N ASN A 392 -11.50 31.52 -4.57
CA ASN A 392 -11.69 30.65 -5.73
C ASN A 392 -10.28 30.22 -6.21
N PRO A 393 -9.62 29.27 -5.53
CA PRO A 393 -8.31 28.80 -5.93
C PRO A 393 -8.42 27.97 -7.22
N THR A 394 -7.44 28.12 -8.11
CA THR A 394 -7.28 27.23 -9.27
C THR A 394 -6.31 26.11 -8.88
N PRO A 395 -6.69 24.83 -9.01
CA PRO A 395 -5.76 23.72 -8.82
C PRO A 395 -4.75 23.64 -9.97
N ILE A 396 -3.60 23.02 -9.73
CA ILE A 396 -2.64 22.66 -10.79
C ILE A 396 -3.25 21.58 -11.68
N ALA A 397 -3.79 20.54 -11.05
CA ALA A 397 -4.45 19.42 -11.68
C ALA A 397 -5.65 18.96 -10.84
N THR A 398 -6.65 18.35 -11.47
CA THR A 398 -7.84 17.80 -10.79
C THR A 398 -8.35 16.62 -11.58
N PHE A 399 -8.58 15.52 -10.88
CA PHE A 399 -8.95 14.23 -11.45
C PHE A 399 -10.24 13.75 -10.81
N LYS A 400 -11.16 13.25 -11.63
CA LYS A 400 -12.38 12.57 -11.21
C LYS A 400 -12.38 11.17 -11.80
N TRP A 401 -11.65 10.27 -11.14
CA TRP A 401 -11.58 8.85 -11.50
C TRP A 401 -12.43 8.01 -10.55
N HIS A 402 -12.21 8.17 -9.24
CA HIS A 402 -12.97 7.47 -8.22
C HIS A 402 -14.46 7.87 -8.25
N GLN A 403 -15.32 6.89 -8.00
CA GLN A 403 -16.78 7.02 -8.05
C GLN A 403 -17.43 7.11 -6.66
N ALA A 404 -16.62 7.07 -5.59
CA ALA A 404 -17.02 7.19 -4.19
C ALA A 404 -15.99 8.06 -3.43
N PRO A 405 -16.24 8.42 -2.15
CA PRO A 405 -15.34 9.25 -1.35
C PRO A 405 -13.88 8.80 -1.37
N ILE A 406 -12.95 9.75 -1.51
CA ILE A 406 -11.52 9.49 -1.34
C ILE A 406 -11.24 9.22 0.16
N THR A 407 -10.69 8.04 0.47
CA THR A 407 -10.41 7.58 1.85
C THR A 407 -8.95 7.76 2.25
N SER A 408 -8.01 7.69 1.30
CA SER A 408 -6.60 8.00 1.52
C SER A 408 -5.97 8.70 0.32
N ILE A 409 -4.92 9.49 0.58
CA ILE A 409 -4.08 10.11 -0.44
C ILE A 409 -2.67 10.26 0.14
N GLU A 410 -1.64 9.81 -0.57
CA GLU A 410 -0.25 9.91 -0.11
C GLU A 410 0.72 10.19 -1.26
N TRP A 411 1.58 11.20 -1.08
CA TRP A 411 2.70 11.46 -2.00
C TRP A 411 3.80 10.45 -1.72
N HIS A 412 4.40 9.94 -2.78
CA HIS A 412 5.53 9.04 -2.65
C HIS A 412 6.65 9.68 -1.78
N PRO A 413 7.33 8.94 -0.89
CA PRO A 413 8.26 9.53 0.08
C PRO A 413 9.58 10.03 -0.53
N THR A 414 9.99 9.46 -1.67
CA THR A 414 11.26 9.78 -2.36
C THR A 414 11.09 10.43 -3.73
N ASP A 415 10.17 9.95 -4.56
CA ASP A 415 9.69 10.65 -5.76
C ASP A 415 8.85 11.91 -5.44
N GLU A 416 8.81 12.89 -6.36
CA GLU A 416 8.07 14.15 -6.22
C GLU A 416 6.84 14.29 -7.12
N SER A 417 6.68 13.44 -8.13
CA SER A 417 5.53 13.42 -9.04
C SER A 417 4.60 12.22 -8.82
N VAL A 418 5.04 11.18 -8.11
CA VAL A 418 4.21 9.99 -7.83
C VAL A 418 3.25 10.17 -6.63
N LEU A 419 2.00 9.74 -6.80
CA LEU A 419 0.91 9.85 -5.82
C LEU A 419 0.06 8.56 -5.77
N GLY A 420 -0.23 8.06 -4.57
CA GLY A 420 -1.22 7.01 -4.33
C GLY A 420 -2.54 7.59 -3.83
N VAL A 421 -3.67 7.07 -4.31
CA VAL A 421 -5.03 7.48 -3.90
C VAL A 421 -5.88 6.24 -3.62
N ALA A 422 -6.60 6.19 -2.50
CA ALA A 422 -7.61 5.17 -2.20
C ALA A 422 -9.01 5.79 -2.18
N GLY A 423 -10.00 5.05 -2.68
CA GLY A 423 -11.41 5.42 -2.59
C GLY A 423 -12.25 4.35 -1.91
N ALA A 424 -13.43 4.76 -1.44
CA ALA A 424 -14.49 3.86 -0.96
C ALA A 424 -15.21 3.10 -2.10
N ASP A 425 -14.66 3.16 -3.32
CA ASP A 425 -15.06 2.42 -4.53
C ASP A 425 -14.10 1.24 -4.82
N ASP A 426 -13.48 0.72 -3.76
CA ASP A 426 -12.64 -0.48 -3.74
C ASP A 426 -11.50 -0.46 -4.77
N GLN A 427 -10.92 0.72 -4.93
CA GLN A 427 -9.77 1.00 -5.79
C GLN A 427 -8.67 1.72 -5.03
N ILE A 428 -7.43 1.30 -5.28
CA ILE A 428 -6.23 2.10 -5.06
C ILE A 428 -5.65 2.44 -6.44
N THR A 429 -5.44 3.73 -6.70
CA THR A 429 -4.87 4.22 -7.95
C THR A 429 -3.50 4.85 -7.70
N LEU A 430 -2.54 4.54 -8.57
CA LEU A 430 -1.19 5.12 -8.53
C LEU A 430 -1.02 6.02 -9.75
N TRP A 431 -0.51 7.23 -9.50
CA TRP A 431 -0.42 8.31 -10.48
C TRP A 431 1.01 8.81 -10.59
N ASP A 432 1.44 9.22 -11.78
CA ASP A 432 2.65 10.00 -11.99
C ASP A 432 2.35 11.28 -12.77
N PHE A 433 2.64 12.44 -12.16
CA PHE A 433 2.49 13.75 -12.79
C PHE A 433 3.68 14.17 -13.66
N SER A 434 4.73 13.35 -13.80
CA SER A 434 5.81 13.56 -14.78
C SER A 434 5.38 13.21 -16.21
N VAL A 435 4.36 12.35 -16.34
CA VAL A 435 3.84 11.89 -17.64
C VAL A 435 3.01 12.98 -18.31
N GLU A 436 3.57 13.56 -19.37
CA GLU A 436 2.85 14.33 -20.38
C GLU A 436 2.63 13.47 -21.63
N LEU A 437 1.48 13.63 -22.29
CA LEU A 437 1.24 12.99 -23.60
C LEU A 437 2.18 13.60 -24.63
N ASP A 438 2.89 12.75 -25.36
CA ASP A 438 3.75 13.21 -26.44
C ASP A 438 2.92 13.92 -27.51
N ALA A 439 3.26 15.18 -27.79
CA ALA A 439 2.54 16.01 -28.75
C ALA A 439 2.57 15.38 -30.16
N GLU A 440 3.58 14.56 -30.46
CA GLU A 440 3.69 13.82 -31.73
C GLU A 440 2.73 12.63 -31.83
N GLU A 441 2.41 11.92 -30.74
CA GLU A 441 1.33 10.91 -30.76
C GLU A 441 -0.04 11.56 -30.96
N THR A 442 -0.27 12.67 -30.24
CA THR A 442 -1.49 13.48 -30.39
C THR A 442 -1.67 13.96 -31.85
N LEU A 443 -0.57 14.31 -32.53
CA LEU A 443 -0.57 14.71 -33.94
C LEU A 443 -0.75 13.53 -34.91
N LYS A 444 -0.20 12.33 -34.61
CA LYS A 444 -0.42 11.11 -35.40
C LYS A 444 -1.88 10.65 -35.36
N ASN A 445 -2.55 10.84 -34.22
CA ASN A 445 -3.97 10.50 -34.02
C ASN A 445 -4.97 11.58 -34.53
N GLY A 446 -4.47 12.71 -35.07
CA GLY A 446 -5.24 13.59 -35.95
C GLY A 446 -6.22 14.59 -35.30
N THR A 447 -6.31 14.65 -33.97
CA THR A 447 -7.25 15.54 -33.24
C THR A 447 -6.75 16.97 -33.06
N SER A 448 -6.71 17.72 -34.17
CA SER A 448 -6.47 19.18 -34.13
C SER A 448 -7.71 19.98 -33.73
N GLN A 449 -7.90 20.26 -32.42
CA GLN A 449 -8.26 21.58 -31.84
C GLN A 449 -8.91 21.49 -30.43
N LYS A 450 -8.26 22.14 -29.45
CA LYS A 450 -8.80 22.66 -28.19
C LYS A 450 -9.59 21.72 -27.25
N SER A 451 -8.95 21.47 -26.11
CA SER A 451 -9.47 21.01 -24.81
C SER A 451 -10.05 19.59 -24.73
N THR A 452 -9.40 18.81 -23.85
CA THR A 452 -9.97 17.72 -23.03
C THR A 452 -10.54 16.49 -23.73
N GLU A 453 -9.93 16.01 -24.82
CA GLU A 453 -10.22 14.67 -25.36
C GLU A 453 -8.95 14.07 -26.00
N THR A 454 -8.44 12.97 -25.42
CA THR A 454 -7.94 11.74 -26.08
C THR A 454 -7.07 10.92 -25.10
N ALA A 455 -7.74 10.23 -24.17
CA ALA A 455 -7.21 8.97 -23.66
C ALA A 455 -7.51 7.83 -24.64
N ALA A 456 -6.76 6.73 -24.56
CA ALA A 456 -7.13 5.49 -25.23
C ALA A 456 -8.48 4.98 -24.69
N ALA A 457 -9.53 5.06 -25.52
CA ALA A 457 -10.89 4.69 -25.15
C ALA A 457 -11.11 3.17 -25.12
N ALA A 458 -10.32 2.46 -24.31
CA ALA A 458 -10.62 1.09 -23.94
C ALA A 458 -12.00 1.07 -23.23
N GLY A 459 -12.96 0.35 -23.81
CA GLY A 459 -14.32 0.24 -23.28
C GLY A 459 -15.12 1.55 -23.12
N GLY A 460 -14.67 2.67 -23.71
CA GLY A 460 -15.36 3.96 -23.62
C GLY A 460 -15.13 4.77 -22.33
N VAL A 461 -14.18 4.37 -21.48
CA VAL A 461 -13.73 5.16 -20.32
C VAL A 461 -12.55 6.04 -20.74
N GLU A 462 -12.54 7.32 -20.35
CA GLU A 462 -11.40 8.21 -20.57
C GLU A 462 -10.36 8.00 -19.45
N VAL A 463 -9.24 7.34 -19.76
CA VAL A 463 -8.15 7.02 -18.82
C VAL A 463 -7.08 8.12 -18.84
N PRO A 464 -6.93 8.95 -17.79
CA PRO A 464 -5.93 10.03 -17.81
C PRO A 464 -4.52 9.45 -17.98
N PRO A 465 -3.63 10.07 -18.79
CA PRO A 465 -2.29 9.55 -19.05
C PRO A 465 -1.38 9.53 -17.81
N GLN A 466 -1.74 10.27 -16.76
CA GLN A 466 -1.06 10.24 -15.46
C GLN A 466 -1.46 9.04 -14.59
N LEU A 467 -2.50 8.28 -14.95
CA LEU A 467 -2.94 7.10 -14.20
C LEU A 467 -2.07 5.89 -14.59
N MET A 468 -1.12 5.54 -13.74
CA MET A 468 -0.17 4.46 -13.98
C MET A 468 -0.74 3.08 -13.62
N PHE A 469 -1.54 3.00 -12.55
CA PHE A 469 -1.97 1.71 -12.01
C PHE A 469 -3.33 1.78 -11.30
N VAL A 470 -4.08 0.67 -11.36
CA VAL A 470 -5.33 0.47 -10.60
C VAL A 470 -5.29 -0.88 -9.89
N HIS A 471 -5.06 -0.87 -8.58
CA HIS A 471 -5.18 -2.01 -7.70
C HIS A 471 -6.64 -2.17 -7.23
N GLN A 472 -7.16 -3.40 -7.29
CA GLN A 472 -8.49 -3.80 -6.82
C GLN A 472 -8.41 -5.20 -6.20
N GLY A 473 -9.46 -5.61 -5.49
CA GLY A 473 -9.59 -6.94 -4.87
C GLY A 473 -9.82 -6.88 -3.36
N GLN A 474 -9.60 -5.72 -2.73
CA GLN A 474 -10.02 -5.45 -1.36
C GLN A 474 -11.46 -4.91 -1.31
N GLN A 475 -12.11 -5.02 -0.15
CA GLN A 475 -13.44 -4.47 0.11
C GLN A 475 -13.42 -3.45 1.25
N GLU A 476 -14.04 -2.30 1.02
CA GLU A 476 -14.03 -1.10 1.85
C GLU A 476 -12.63 -0.61 2.26
N ILE A 477 -11.84 -0.14 1.29
CA ILE A 477 -10.47 0.36 1.53
C ILE A 477 -10.49 1.63 2.41
N LYS A 478 -9.68 1.62 3.49
CA LYS A 478 -9.64 2.69 4.52
C LYS A 478 -8.39 3.56 4.42
N GLU A 479 -7.20 2.98 4.43
CA GLU A 479 -5.93 3.71 4.33
C GLU A 479 -4.92 2.99 3.41
N LEU A 480 -4.02 3.76 2.78
CA LEU A 480 -2.82 3.29 2.08
C LEU A 480 -1.61 4.06 2.61
N HIS A 481 -0.42 3.44 2.57
CA HIS A 481 0.86 4.05 2.91
C HIS A 481 1.99 3.51 2.01
N TRP A 482 2.90 4.38 1.58
CA TRP A 482 4.11 3.99 0.85
C TRP A 482 5.20 3.50 1.81
N HIS A 483 5.85 2.39 1.49
CA HIS A 483 6.88 1.81 2.34
C HIS A 483 8.20 2.59 2.25
N ARG A 484 8.62 3.22 3.37
CA ARG A 484 9.77 4.13 3.40
C ARG A 484 11.15 3.47 3.22
N GLN A 485 11.23 2.14 3.35
CA GLN A 485 12.47 1.36 3.25
C GLN A 485 12.47 0.31 2.12
N ILE A 486 11.38 0.17 1.37
CA ILE A 486 11.21 -0.78 0.25
C ILE A 486 10.59 0.06 -0.87
N PRO A 487 11.38 0.56 -1.83
CA PRO A 487 10.89 1.42 -2.91
C PRO A 487 9.77 0.73 -3.73
N GLY A 488 8.79 1.50 -4.19
CA GLY A 488 7.63 1.00 -4.96
C GLY A 488 6.59 0.20 -4.17
N CYS A 489 6.91 -0.24 -2.94
CA CYS A 489 5.98 -1.03 -2.13
C CYS A 489 4.90 -0.14 -1.47
N VAL A 490 3.65 -0.54 -1.65
CA VAL A 490 2.45 0.03 -1.03
C VAL A 490 1.86 -0.99 -0.07
N ILE A 491 1.46 -0.53 1.11
CA ILE A 491 0.60 -1.28 2.02
C ILE A 491 -0.76 -0.59 2.06
N SER A 492 -1.83 -1.37 2.20
CA SER A 492 -3.20 -0.89 2.32
C SER A 492 -3.98 -1.69 3.35
N THR A 493 -4.99 -1.05 3.95
CA THR A 493 -5.92 -1.70 4.89
C THR A 493 -7.36 -1.44 4.48
N ALA A 494 -8.19 -2.47 4.64
CA ALA A 494 -9.57 -2.53 4.19
C ALA A 494 -10.41 -3.38 5.16
N ALA A 495 -11.73 -3.45 4.98
CA ALA A 495 -12.56 -4.37 5.76
C ALA A 495 -12.20 -5.84 5.49
N SER A 496 -11.69 -6.15 4.27
CA SER A 496 -11.19 -7.47 3.88
C SER A 496 -9.78 -7.80 4.39
N GLY A 497 -9.09 -6.91 5.11
CA GLY A 497 -7.74 -7.17 5.64
C GLY A 497 -6.67 -6.20 5.11
N PHE A 498 -5.45 -6.69 4.96
CA PHE A 498 -4.29 -5.93 4.46
C PHE A 498 -3.80 -6.48 3.13
N ASN A 499 -3.43 -5.60 2.20
CA ASN A 499 -2.65 -5.96 1.03
C ASN A 499 -1.30 -5.27 1.08
N ILE A 500 -0.25 -6.00 0.70
CA ILE A 500 1.13 -5.52 0.61
C ILE A 500 1.57 -5.83 -0.82
N PHE A 501 1.86 -4.81 -1.62
CA PHE A 501 2.15 -5.01 -3.03
C PHE A 501 3.20 -4.05 -3.57
N LYS A 502 3.91 -4.51 -4.61
CA LYS A 502 4.82 -3.69 -5.42
C LYS A 502 4.48 -3.95 -6.88
N THR A 503 4.20 -2.88 -7.62
CA THR A 503 3.85 -2.94 -9.04
C THR A 503 5.10 -3.00 -9.90
N ILE A 504 5.01 -3.55 -11.11
CA ILE A 504 6.12 -3.48 -12.08
C ILE A 504 6.43 -2.05 -12.59
N SER A 505 5.53 -1.10 -12.34
CA SER A 505 5.56 0.27 -12.89
C SER A 505 6.20 1.35 -12.02
N ILE A 506 6.45 1.09 -10.71
CA ILE A 506 6.86 2.07 -9.69
C ILE A 506 7.82 1.44 -8.68
#